data_AF-A0A2T3FXN1-F1
#
_entry.id   AF-A0A2T3FXN1-F1
#
_cell.length_a   1.000
_cell.length_b   1.000
_cell.length_c   1.000
_cell.angle_alpha   90.00
_cell.angle_beta   90.00
_cell.angle_gamma   90.00
#
_symmetry.space_group_name_H-M   'P 1'
#
loop_
_entity.id
_entity.type
_entity.pdbx_description
1 polymer ?
#
loop_
_entity_poly.entity_id
_entity_poly.type
_entity_poly.pdbx_seq_one_letter_code
_entity_poly.pdbx_strand_id
1 'polypeptide(L)'
;MFYSQTCENIQLIVFTLDGGLLDINRLRYNYYRSTCETYHKNASREEFSKMLGNMNTMYDHSLLENIIPAKEFNKAVEKDLFEYIKLKPSIKREGVDELIQYCKQKNMKIAVYTTHKTKRAIQYLQLTGLYEKIDFLIGGDSHLKPLPHCQMLEVTCQQMDIEPSHTMIVANFESMVEAANKLLANVIYMPDLSPATEKIKASVYKVTKNPLEIMNMFLFSKYDSVEMFSPILGMNANMDLDTLTQTRDKLLEKYKDDEQLIGLVNKTYDYFNEILLKQFLIEELEKNEKKHFSFDDEDSTLKGKQNIEMFEEENNQEEMIKEEAEVPFLDEKKDLFQEQSVLKNTTSIDPKRINELMDIINGNAEAEENVETEEKVEEVKEKDKSKMDTFMDGVYNLLISIILVFAFLIFRIILQEFIISIPSLNSMAITLEKGYLKILEVLFGFVFNSLHMLFKIVPTYKVFVYQNSLLSPMAVLCLFSIILIFIIISMIKGMINLIKNKD
;
A
#
# COMPACT_ATOMS: atom_id res chain seq x y z
N MET A 1 -8.74 0.01 -23.47
CA MET A 1 -9.34 -0.13 -22.13
C MET A 1 -10.76 -0.65 -22.23
N PHE A 2 -11.12 -1.61 -21.39
CA PHE A 2 -12.46 -2.23 -21.37
C PHE A 2 -13.48 -1.45 -20.51
N TYR A 3 -13.00 -0.55 -19.65
CA TYR A 3 -13.76 0.36 -18.79
C TYR A 3 -12.84 1.52 -18.38
N SER A 4 -13.40 2.58 -17.80
CA SER A 4 -12.64 3.75 -17.35
C SER A 4 -11.89 3.43 -16.05
N GLN A 5 -10.57 3.63 -16.05
CA GLN A 5 -9.72 3.50 -14.86
C GLN A 5 -9.21 4.88 -14.45
N THR A 6 -8.98 5.07 -13.15
CA THR A 6 -8.47 6.30 -12.55
C THR A 6 -7.43 6.00 -11.47
N CYS A 7 -6.62 6.99 -11.13
CA CYS A 7 -5.78 6.97 -9.94
C CYS A 7 -6.22 8.01 -8.89
N GLU A 8 -7.38 8.63 -9.09
CA GLU A 8 -8.01 9.53 -8.15
C GLU A 8 -8.87 8.78 -7.14
N ASN A 9 -8.98 9.32 -5.92
CA ASN A 9 -9.81 8.79 -4.83
C ASN A 9 -9.57 7.30 -4.48
N ILE A 10 -8.37 6.79 -4.75
CA ILE A 10 -7.99 5.42 -4.37
C ILE A 10 -7.86 5.33 -2.85
N GLN A 11 -8.54 4.35 -2.26
CA GLN A 11 -8.57 4.08 -0.82
C GLN A 11 -7.84 2.78 -0.46
N LEU A 12 -7.72 1.84 -1.41
CA LEU A 12 -7.03 0.57 -1.23
C LEU A 12 -5.98 0.39 -2.32
N ILE A 13 -4.77 -0.02 -1.93
CA ILE A 13 -3.77 -0.52 -2.87
C ILE A 13 -3.45 -1.98 -2.56
N VAL A 14 -3.50 -2.83 -3.59
CA VAL A 14 -3.21 -4.27 -3.47
C VAL A 14 -1.92 -4.57 -4.22
N PHE A 15 -0.91 -5.06 -3.53
CA PHE A 15 0.37 -5.46 -4.11
C PHE A 15 0.51 -6.97 -4.20
N THR A 16 1.25 -7.44 -5.20
CA THR A 16 1.86 -8.76 -5.12
C THR A 16 3.10 -8.70 -4.21
N LEU A 17 3.31 -9.73 -3.39
CA LEU A 17 4.50 -9.81 -2.54
C LEU A 17 5.75 -10.00 -3.39
N ASP A 18 5.75 -11.07 -4.19
CA ASP A 18 6.88 -11.48 -5.02
C ASP A 18 6.90 -10.70 -6.34
N GLY A 19 7.97 -9.95 -6.57
CA GLY A 19 8.12 -9.08 -7.73
C GLY A 19 7.32 -7.77 -7.65
N GLY A 20 6.45 -7.62 -6.66
CA GLY A 20 5.77 -6.35 -6.33
C GLY A 20 6.47 -5.60 -5.21
N LEU A 21 6.38 -6.07 -3.96
CA LEU A 21 7.09 -5.45 -2.83
C LEU A 21 8.53 -5.94 -2.71
N LEU A 22 8.76 -7.23 -2.98
CA LEU A 22 10.04 -7.89 -2.74
C LEU A 22 10.64 -8.42 -4.05
N ASP A 23 11.92 -8.20 -4.28
CA ASP A 23 12.66 -8.65 -5.46
C ASP A 23 13.11 -10.12 -5.34
N ILE A 24 12.18 -11.00 -4.97
CA ILE A 24 12.40 -12.43 -4.69
C ILE A 24 12.53 -13.22 -6.00
N ASN A 25 11.75 -12.88 -7.02
CA ASN A 25 11.76 -13.61 -8.29
C ASN A 25 13.09 -13.48 -9.04
N ARG A 26 13.81 -12.35 -8.89
CA ARG A 26 15.19 -12.20 -9.38
C ARG A 26 16.12 -13.24 -8.74
N LEU A 27 15.99 -13.48 -7.43
CA LEU A 27 16.80 -14.46 -6.72
C LEU A 27 16.45 -15.89 -7.14
N ARG A 28 15.16 -16.21 -7.28
CA ARG A 28 14.71 -17.51 -7.83
C ARG A 28 15.28 -17.76 -9.21
N TYR A 29 15.23 -16.76 -10.09
CA TYR A 29 15.80 -16.87 -11.44
C TYR A 29 17.30 -17.13 -11.40
N ASN A 30 18.04 -16.41 -10.55
CA ASN A 30 19.49 -16.61 -10.43
C ASN A 30 19.84 -18.02 -9.95
N TYR A 31 19.09 -18.56 -8.98
CA TYR A 31 19.25 -19.93 -8.52
C TYR A 31 18.96 -20.95 -9.63
N TYR A 32 17.81 -20.79 -10.30
CA TYR A 32 17.39 -21.64 -11.40
C TYR A 32 18.41 -21.65 -12.54
N ARG A 33 18.86 -20.46 -12.94
CA ARG A 33 19.88 -20.29 -13.99
C ARG A 33 21.19 -20.98 -13.62
N SER A 34 21.70 -20.78 -12.41
CA SER A 34 22.94 -21.40 -11.94
C SER A 34 22.83 -22.94 -11.92
N THR A 35 21.66 -23.46 -11.54
CA THR A 35 21.40 -24.91 -11.57
C THR A 35 21.37 -25.40 -13.03
N CYS A 36 20.66 -24.72 -13.92
CA CYS A 36 20.62 -25.05 -15.35
C CYS A 36 22.02 -25.06 -15.99
N GLU A 37 22.87 -24.08 -15.66
CA GLU A 37 24.24 -24.00 -16.14
C GLU A 37 25.08 -25.22 -15.73
N THR A 38 24.85 -25.75 -14.52
CA THR A 38 25.50 -26.99 -14.03
C THR A 38 25.13 -28.22 -14.87
N TYR A 39 23.93 -28.24 -15.45
CA TYR A 39 23.45 -29.29 -16.35
C TYR A 39 23.60 -28.93 -17.84
N HIS A 40 24.39 -27.90 -18.17
CA HIS A 40 24.63 -27.41 -19.54
C HIS A 40 23.35 -27.00 -20.29
N LYS A 41 22.35 -26.48 -19.55
CA LYS A 41 21.12 -25.92 -20.12
C LYS A 41 21.11 -24.40 -19.99
N ASN A 42 20.62 -23.72 -21.02
CA ASN A 42 20.51 -22.26 -21.05
C ASN A 42 19.09 -21.83 -20.67
N ALA A 43 18.92 -21.28 -19.48
CA ALA A 43 17.65 -20.72 -19.04
C ALA A 43 17.51 -19.26 -19.49
N SER A 44 16.37 -18.89 -20.09
CA SER A 44 16.02 -17.50 -20.37
C SER A 44 15.12 -16.90 -19.29
N ARG A 45 15.21 -15.58 -19.07
CA ARG A 45 14.32 -14.85 -18.13
C ARG A 45 12.87 -14.89 -18.56
N GLU A 46 12.62 -14.80 -19.86
CA GLU A 46 11.28 -14.75 -20.44
C GLU A 46 10.54 -16.08 -20.27
N GLU A 47 11.21 -17.21 -20.50
CA GLU A 47 10.63 -18.53 -20.23
C GLU A 47 10.40 -18.73 -18.75
N PHE A 48 11.36 -18.33 -17.90
CA PHE A 48 11.19 -18.42 -16.45
C PHE A 48 10.01 -17.58 -15.94
N SER A 49 9.83 -16.38 -16.48
CA SER A 49 8.73 -15.48 -16.13
C SER A 49 7.35 -16.09 -16.40
N LYS A 50 7.22 -16.90 -17.47
CA LYS A 50 5.97 -17.62 -17.78
C LYS A 50 5.60 -18.69 -16.75
N MET A 51 6.57 -19.17 -15.97
CA MET A 51 6.33 -20.15 -14.91
C MET A 51 5.98 -19.50 -13.56
N LEU A 52 6.10 -18.18 -13.44
CA LEU A 52 5.72 -17.44 -12.23
C LEU A 52 4.19 -17.42 -12.05
N GLY A 53 3.74 -17.25 -10.80
CA GLY A 53 2.31 -17.08 -10.48
C GLY A 53 1.62 -18.31 -9.87
N ASN A 54 2.29 -19.46 -9.81
CA ASN A 54 1.82 -20.62 -9.04
C ASN A 54 2.99 -21.30 -8.32
N MET A 55 3.03 -21.22 -6.98
CA MET A 55 4.11 -21.79 -6.18
C MET A 55 4.18 -23.32 -6.26
N ASN A 56 3.06 -24.01 -6.52
CA ASN A 56 3.04 -25.48 -6.55
C ASN A 56 3.53 -26.06 -7.86
N THR A 57 3.41 -25.31 -8.96
CA THR A 57 3.68 -25.79 -10.33
C THR A 57 4.79 -24.99 -11.03
N MET A 58 5.49 -24.10 -10.31
CA MET A 58 6.48 -23.17 -10.88
C MET A 58 7.59 -23.86 -11.69
N TYR A 59 7.89 -25.13 -11.43
CA TYR A 59 8.99 -25.84 -12.10
C TYR A 59 8.53 -27.06 -12.91
N ASP A 60 7.21 -27.25 -13.05
CA ASP A 60 6.60 -28.40 -13.75
C ASP A 60 6.89 -28.38 -15.25
N HIS A 61 7.33 -27.26 -15.82
CA HIS A 61 7.75 -27.16 -17.22
C HIS A 61 9.18 -26.62 -17.34
N SER A 62 9.97 -26.80 -16.28
CA SER A 62 11.35 -26.31 -16.25
C SER A 62 12.26 -27.16 -17.13
N LEU A 63 13.37 -26.57 -17.55
CA LEU A 63 14.43 -27.29 -18.28
C LEU A 63 15.01 -28.45 -17.46
N LEU A 64 14.78 -28.49 -16.14
CA LEU A 64 15.33 -29.48 -15.23
C LEU A 64 14.33 -30.58 -14.87
N GLU A 65 13.09 -30.55 -15.34
CA GLU A 65 12.02 -31.49 -14.94
C GLU A 65 12.43 -32.97 -15.14
N ASN A 66 13.13 -33.27 -16.24
CA ASN A 66 13.62 -34.62 -16.55
C ASN A 66 14.83 -35.07 -15.71
N ILE A 67 15.40 -34.19 -14.90
CA ILE A 67 16.62 -34.41 -14.10
C ILE A 67 16.28 -34.37 -12.62
N ILE A 68 15.53 -33.36 -12.19
CA ILE A 68 15.13 -33.13 -10.81
C ILE A 68 13.61 -32.96 -10.79
N PRO A 69 12.89 -33.75 -9.96
CA PRO A 69 11.46 -33.58 -9.79
C PRO A 69 11.10 -32.13 -9.39
N ALA A 70 10.15 -31.52 -10.09
CA ALA A 70 9.78 -30.11 -9.91
C ALA A 70 9.46 -29.74 -8.45
N LYS A 71 8.73 -30.60 -7.74
CA LYS A 71 8.37 -30.39 -6.32
C LYS A 71 9.58 -30.37 -5.39
N GLU A 72 10.54 -31.27 -5.60
CA GLU A 72 11.75 -31.34 -4.80
C GLU A 72 12.65 -30.14 -5.07
N PHE A 73 12.79 -29.78 -6.36
CA PHE A 73 13.54 -28.61 -6.77
C PHE A 73 12.96 -27.33 -6.15
N ASN A 74 11.64 -27.15 -6.22
CA ASN A 74 10.97 -26.02 -5.59
C ASN A 74 11.23 -25.95 -4.08
N LYS A 75 11.12 -27.09 -3.38
CA LYS A 75 11.37 -27.16 -1.94
C LYS A 75 12.81 -26.77 -1.58
N ALA A 76 13.79 -27.19 -2.39
CA ALA A 76 15.19 -26.83 -2.22
C ALA A 76 15.41 -25.32 -2.44
N VAL A 77 14.93 -24.78 -3.58
CA VAL A 77 15.02 -23.35 -3.90
C VAL A 77 14.43 -22.50 -2.78
N GLU A 78 13.21 -22.80 -2.34
CA GLU A 78 12.50 -22.02 -1.33
C GLU A 78 13.10 -22.13 0.08
N LYS A 79 13.82 -23.22 0.37
CA LYS A 79 14.59 -23.35 1.60
C LYS A 79 15.84 -22.47 1.54
N ASP A 80 16.66 -22.65 0.52
CA ASP A 80 17.94 -21.96 0.36
C ASP A 80 17.73 -20.45 0.22
N LEU A 81 16.70 -20.05 -0.54
CA LEU A 81 16.33 -18.66 -0.73
C LEU A 81 15.93 -18.00 0.59
N PHE A 82 15.15 -18.68 1.42
CA PHE A 82 14.75 -18.16 2.72
C PHE A 82 15.92 -18.03 3.69
N GLU A 83 16.84 -19.00 3.71
CA GLU A 83 18.08 -18.92 4.49
C GLU A 83 18.98 -17.78 4.03
N TYR A 84 19.13 -17.60 2.71
CA TYR A 84 19.86 -16.48 2.12
C TYR A 84 19.28 -15.13 2.55
N ILE A 85 17.95 -14.98 2.49
CA ILE A 85 17.25 -13.75 2.84
C ILE A 85 17.41 -13.41 4.33
N LYS A 86 17.40 -14.42 5.22
CA LYS A 86 17.69 -14.22 6.65
C LYS A 86 19.07 -13.62 6.88
N LEU A 87 20.08 -14.07 6.13
CA LEU A 87 21.45 -13.58 6.25
C LEU A 87 21.62 -12.19 5.61
N LYS A 88 20.87 -11.90 4.53
CA LYS A 88 20.94 -10.63 3.80
C LYS A 88 19.52 -10.11 3.47
N PRO A 89 18.86 -9.40 4.40
CA PRO A 89 17.45 -8.98 4.26
C PRO A 89 17.21 -7.83 3.25
N SER A 90 18.14 -7.57 2.34
CA SER A 90 18.04 -6.53 1.32
C SER A 90 17.26 -7.01 0.08
N ILE A 91 16.00 -7.39 0.28
CA ILE A 91 15.10 -7.85 -0.79
C ILE A 91 13.94 -6.90 -1.10
N LYS A 92 13.77 -5.82 -0.32
CA LYS A 92 12.77 -4.81 -0.65
C LYS A 92 13.10 -4.14 -1.97
N ARG A 93 12.09 -3.89 -2.79
CA ARG A 93 12.25 -3.06 -3.99
C ARG A 93 12.47 -1.60 -3.58
N GLU A 94 13.19 -0.88 -4.43
CA GLU A 94 13.41 0.56 -4.30
C GLU A 94 12.06 1.30 -4.35
N GLY A 95 11.84 2.25 -3.44
CA GLY A 95 10.61 3.03 -3.36
C GLY A 95 9.48 2.42 -2.53
N VAL A 96 9.64 1.20 -2.00
CA VAL A 96 8.58 0.52 -1.22
C VAL A 96 8.28 1.25 0.08
N ASP A 97 9.31 1.65 0.82
CA ASP A 97 9.11 2.33 2.11
C ASP A 97 8.46 3.72 1.90
N GLU A 98 8.86 4.44 0.86
CA GLU A 98 8.32 5.73 0.46
C GLU A 98 6.85 5.62 0.04
N LEU A 99 6.52 4.64 -0.81
CA LEU A 99 5.14 4.41 -1.25
C LEU A 99 4.23 4.00 -0.10
N ILE A 100 4.69 3.11 0.78
CA ILE A 100 3.92 2.72 1.97
C ILE A 100 3.71 3.93 2.89
N GLN A 101 4.74 4.76 3.09
CA GLN A 101 4.62 5.97 3.89
C GLN A 101 3.62 6.96 3.28
N TYR A 102 3.62 7.11 1.95
CA TYR A 102 2.62 7.89 1.23
C TYR A 102 1.20 7.36 1.48
N CYS A 103 0.98 6.05 1.31
CA CYS A 103 -0.32 5.42 1.54
C CYS A 103 -0.81 5.68 2.97
N LYS A 104 0.06 5.52 3.98
CA LYS A 104 -0.27 5.84 5.38
C LYS A 104 -0.69 7.29 5.58
N GLN A 105 0.04 8.25 4.99
CA GLN A 105 -0.30 9.68 5.08
C GLN A 105 -1.63 10.03 4.40
N LYS A 106 -2.00 9.29 3.36
CA LYS A 106 -3.26 9.46 2.63
C LYS A 106 -4.41 8.61 3.18
N ASN A 107 -4.19 7.91 4.29
CA ASN A 107 -5.16 6.97 4.88
C ASN A 107 -5.62 5.92 3.86
N MET A 108 -4.73 5.52 2.96
CA MET A 108 -4.95 4.43 2.02
C MET A 108 -4.54 3.13 2.69
N LYS A 109 -5.44 2.15 2.66
CA LYS A 109 -5.15 0.81 3.16
C LYS A 109 -4.28 0.04 2.17
N ILE A 110 -3.48 -0.88 2.69
CA ILE A 110 -2.52 -1.68 1.94
C ILE A 110 -2.83 -3.15 2.15
N ALA A 111 -3.16 -3.85 1.06
CA ALA A 111 -3.29 -5.30 1.04
C ALA A 111 -2.16 -5.94 0.24
N VAL A 112 -1.79 -7.16 0.61
CA VAL A 112 -0.76 -7.93 -0.09
C VAL A 112 -1.29 -9.31 -0.46
N TYR A 113 -1.12 -9.65 -1.73
CA TYR A 113 -1.36 -10.98 -2.28
C TYR A 113 -0.06 -11.73 -2.50
N THR A 114 -0.07 -13.03 -2.24
CA THR A 114 1.06 -13.90 -2.56
C THR A 114 0.61 -15.33 -2.83
N THR A 115 1.38 -16.03 -3.65
CA THR A 115 1.22 -17.48 -3.89
C THR A 115 1.86 -18.31 -2.77
N HIS A 116 2.61 -17.68 -1.87
CA HIS A 116 3.12 -18.32 -0.67
C HIS A 116 2.01 -18.68 0.31
N LYS A 117 2.27 -19.71 1.13
CA LYS A 117 1.50 -19.91 2.36
C LYS A 117 1.58 -18.66 3.23
N THR A 118 0.47 -18.27 3.84
CA THR A 118 0.35 -17.06 4.64
C THR A 118 1.43 -16.98 5.72
N LYS A 119 1.71 -18.09 6.42
CA LYS A 119 2.80 -18.17 7.42
C LYS A 119 4.18 -17.77 6.85
N ARG A 120 4.52 -18.21 5.64
CA ARG A 120 5.81 -17.89 5.00
C ARG A 120 5.86 -16.43 4.55
N ALA A 121 4.74 -15.92 4.04
CA ALA A 121 4.61 -14.52 3.65
C ALA A 121 4.82 -13.56 4.83
N ILE A 122 4.22 -13.87 6.00
CA ILE A 122 4.44 -13.12 7.24
C ILE A 122 5.93 -13.07 7.58
N GLN A 123 6.64 -14.20 7.49
CA GLN A 123 8.08 -14.24 7.77
C GLN A 123 8.88 -13.31 6.83
N TYR A 124 8.57 -13.28 5.53
CA TYR A 124 9.23 -12.35 4.61
C TYR A 124 8.95 -10.88 4.94
N LEU A 125 7.69 -10.58 5.28
CA LEU A 125 7.28 -9.23 5.66
C LEU A 125 7.93 -8.78 6.98
N GLN A 126 8.10 -9.68 7.95
CA GLN A 126 8.78 -9.41 9.21
C GLN A 126 10.28 -9.15 9.00
N LEU A 127 10.95 -9.99 8.21
CA LEU A 127 12.38 -9.82 7.87
C LEU A 127 12.67 -8.49 7.17
N THR A 128 11.68 -7.91 6.51
CA THR A 128 11.81 -6.65 5.76
C THR A 128 11.24 -5.44 6.50
N GLY A 129 10.66 -5.64 7.70
CA GLY A 129 10.03 -4.58 8.50
C GLY A 129 8.74 -4.02 7.88
N LEU A 130 8.07 -4.80 7.03
CA LEU A 130 6.85 -4.40 6.32
C LEU A 130 5.56 -4.94 6.96
N TYR A 131 5.65 -5.97 7.79
CA TYR A 131 4.47 -6.67 8.33
C TYR A 131 3.49 -5.74 9.05
N GLU A 132 3.98 -4.90 9.97
CA GLU A 132 3.16 -3.92 10.71
C GLU A 132 2.64 -2.76 9.86
N LYS A 133 3.01 -2.70 8.58
CA LYS A 133 2.59 -1.66 7.64
C LYS A 133 1.51 -2.14 6.67
N ILE A 134 1.12 -3.41 6.73
CA ILE A 134 0.16 -4.05 5.83
C ILE A 134 -1.12 -4.32 6.61
N ASP A 135 -2.25 -3.86 6.08
CA ASP A 135 -3.55 -3.98 6.73
C ASP A 135 -4.19 -5.35 6.48
N PHE A 136 -3.90 -5.97 5.33
CA PHE A 136 -4.44 -7.30 5.00
C PHE A 136 -3.45 -8.12 4.16
N LEU A 137 -3.32 -9.40 4.48
CA LEU A 137 -2.45 -10.34 3.77
C LEU A 137 -3.25 -11.57 3.37
N ILE A 138 -3.15 -11.93 2.09
CA ILE A 138 -3.77 -13.13 1.54
C ILE A 138 -2.74 -14.01 0.85
N GLY A 139 -2.56 -15.22 1.41
CA GLY A 139 -1.66 -16.24 0.86
C GLY A 139 -2.36 -17.22 -0.08
N GLY A 140 -1.55 -18.03 -0.76
CA GLY A 140 -1.96 -19.10 -1.67
C GLY A 140 -2.54 -20.34 -0.97
N ASP A 141 -2.53 -20.36 0.37
CA ASP A 141 -3.25 -21.33 1.21
C ASP A 141 -4.69 -20.90 1.52
N SER A 142 -5.13 -19.75 1.00
CA SER A 142 -6.55 -19.43 0.95
C SER A 142 -7.28 -20.45 0.07
N HIS A 143 -8.31 -21.13 0.58
CA HIS A 143 -9.13 -22.09 -0.19
C HIS A 143 -10.01 -21.41 -1.27
N LEU A 144 -9.59 -20.26 -1.77
CA LEU A 144 -10.24 -19.49 -2.81
C LEU A 144 -9.82 -20.00 -4.19
N LYS A 145 -10.63 -19.69 -5.20
CA LYS A 145 -10.30 -20.00 -6.57
C LYS A 145 -9.01 -19.26 -6.98
N PRO A 146 -8.03 -19.95 -7.58
CA PRO A 146 -6.78 -19.33 -7.97
C PRO A 146 -6.98 -18.30 -9.09
N LEU A 147 -6.01 -17.40 -9.25
CA LEU A 147 -5.93 -16.51 -10.41
C LEU A 147 -5.97 -17.35 -11.70
N PRO A 148 -6.65 -16.89 -12.78
CA PRO A 148 -7.18 -15.55 -13.02
C PRO A 148 -8.64 -15.32 -12.57
N HIS A 149 -9.14 -16.07 -11.59
CA HIS A 149 -10.44 -15.75 -10.97
C HIS A 149 -10.30 -14.51 -10.05
N CYS A 150 -11.33 -13.67 -10.01
CA CYS A 150 -11.39 -12.46 -9.19
C CYS A 150 -11.67 -12.70 -7.70
N GLN A 151 -11.90 -13.95 -7.25
CA GLN A 151 -12.46 -14.22 -5.93
C GLN A 151 -11.56 -13.72 -4.80
N MET A 152 -10.24 -13.84 -4.99
CA MET A 152 -9.26 -13.34 -4.03
C MET A 152 -9.31 -11.80 -3.91
N LEU A 153 -9.48 -11.10 -5.02
CA LEU A 153 -9.59 -9.64 -5.04
C LEU A 153 -10.94 -9.17 -4.48
N GLU A 154 -12.03 -9.87 -4.77
CA GLU A 154 -13.35 -9.62 -4.19
C GLU A 154 -13.33 -9.73 -2.67
N VAL A 155 -12.78 -10.84 -2.14
CA VAL A 155 -12.63 -11.04 -0.70
C VAL A 155 -11.74 -9.95 -0.09
N THR A 156 -10.67 -9.56 -0.78
CA THR A 156 -9.81 -8.46 -0.31
C THR A 156 -10.58 -7.14 -0.21
N CYS A 157 -11.35 -6.78 -1.24
CA CYS A 157 -12.19 -5.57 -1.24
C CYS A 157 -13.22 -5.61 -0.10
N GLN A 158 -13.89 -6.76 0.10
CA GLN A 158 -14.88 -6.96 1.17
C GLN A 158 -14.27 -6.86 2.57
N GLN A 159 -13.14 -7.52 2.83
CA GLN A 159 -12.46 -7.45 4.13
C GLN A 159 -12.00 -6.03 4.46
N MET A 160 -11.67 -5.25 3.43
CA MET A 160 -11.21 -3.88 3.57
C MET A 160 -12.34 -2.85 3.57
N ASP A 161 -13.57 -3.28 3.29
CA ASP A 161 -14.76 -2.42 3.14
C ASP A 161 -14.54 -1.30 2.12
N ILE A 162 -13.99 -1.65 0.95
CA ILE A 162 -13.64 -0.71 -0.12
C ILE A 162 -14.11 -1.27 -1.47
N GLU A 163 -14.82 -0.46 -2.24
CA GLU A 163 -15.30 -0.81 -3.58
C GLU A 163 -14.16 -1.03 -4.58
N PRO A 164 -14.31 -1.93 -5.58
CA PRO A 164 -13.32 -2.13 -6.63
C PRO A 164 -12.90 -0.85 -7.38
N SER A 165 -13.84 0.08 -7.60
CA SER A 165 -13.58 1.36 -8.26
C SER A 165 -12.64 2.29 -7.50
N HIS A 166 -12.54 2.12 -6.16
CA HIS A 166 -11.61 2.84 -5.29
C HIS A 166 -10.37 2.00 -4.92
N THR A 167 -10.17 0.88 -5.62
CA THR A 167 -9.06 -0.04 -5.41
C THR A 167 -8.07 0.06 -6.57
N MET A 168 -6.78 0.13 -6.24
CA MET A 168 -5.68 0.06 -7.19
C MET A 168 -4.92 -1.25 -7.03
N ILE A 169 -4.89 -2.07 -8.08
CA ILE A 169 -4.17 -3.34 -8.14
C ILE A 169 -2.82 -3.11 -8.81
N VAL A 170 -1.73 -3.38 -8.10
CA VAL A 170 -0.37 -3.35 -8.64
C VAL A 170 0.03 -4.78 -9.01
N ALA A 171 -0.10 -5.10 -10.29
CA ALA A 171 0.14 -6.43 -10.85
C ALA A 171 1.49 -6.53 -11.54
N ASN A 172 2.15 -7.68 -11.44
CA ASN A 172 3.42 -7.98 -12.12
C ASN A 172 3.37 -9.21 -13.03
N PHE A 173 2.20 -9.83 -13.19
CA PHE A 173 1.96 -10.95 -14.09
C PHE A 173 0.52 -10.90 -14.65
N GLU A 174 0.31 -11.57 -15.78
CA GLU A 174 -0.91 -11.44 -16.59
C GLU A 174 -2.18 -11.88 -15.87
N SER A 175 -2.15 -13.01 -15.14
CA SER A 175 -3.35 -13.54 -14.45
C SER A 175 -3.93 -12.59 -13.40
N MET A 176 -3.09 -11.75 -12.77
CA MET A 176 -3.55 -10.71 -11.83
C MET A 176 -4.22 -9.55 -12.56
N VAL A 177 -3.67 -9.14 -13.72
CA VAL A 177 -4.28 -8.12 -14.58
C VAL A 177 -5.65 -8.57 -15.09
N GLU A 178 -5.77 -9.84 -15.49
CA GLU A 178 -7.04 -10.41 -15.93
C GLU A 178 -8.08 -10.44 -14.80
N ALA A 179 -7.68 -10.85 -13.59
CA ALA A 179 -8.56 -10.85 -12.43
C ALA A 179 -9.02 -9.43 -12.03
N ALA A 180 -8.10 -8.47 -12.03
CA ALA A 180 -8.39 -7.08 -11.69
C ALA A 180 -9.32 -6.42 -12.71
N ASN A 181 -9.10 -6.68 -14.00
CA ASN A 181 -9.97 -6.19 -15.06
C ASN A 181 -11.37 -6.81 -15.04
N LYS A 182 -11.50 -8.10 -14.68
CA LYS A 182 -12.82 -8.73 -14.47
C LYS A 182 -13.57 -8.12 -13.28
N LEU A 183 -12.84 -7.68 -12.26
CA LEU A 183 -13.38 -7.00 -11.09
C LEU A 183 -13.67 -5.51 -11.35
N LEU A 184 -13.30 -4.97 -12.51
CA LEU A 184 -13.39 -3.54 -12.85
C LEU A 184 -12.60 -2.64 -11.87
N ALA A 185 -11.52 -3.15 -11.29
CA ALA A 185 -10.64 -2.41 -10.38
C ALA A 185 -9.51 -1.72 -11.15
N ASN A 186 -9.02 -0.57 -10.68
CA ASN A 186 -7.94 0.14 -11.36
C ASN A 186 -6.65 -0.70 -11.34
N VAL A 187 -5.92 -0.75 -12.45
CA VAL A 187 -4.75 -1.62 -12.58
C VAL A 187 -3.51 -0.84 -12.98
N ILE A 188 -2.45 -0.99 -12.21
CA ILE A 188 -1.09 -0.63 -12.61
C ILE A 188 -0.34 -1.93 -12.90
N TYR A 189 0.31 -1.99 -14.05
CA TYR A 189 1.25 -3.07 -14.32
C TYR A 189 2.67 -2.62 -13.98
N MET A 190 3.28 -3.29 -13.02
CA MET A 190 4.68 -3.09 -12.67
C MET A 190 5.49 -4.33 -13.09
N PRO A 191 6.25 -4.26 -14.19
CA PRO A 191 7.05 -5.38 -14.67
C PRO A 191 8.04 -5.89 -13.62
N ASP A 192 8.22 -7.21 -13.59
CA ASP A 192 9.22 -7.87 -12.75
C ASP A 192 10.43 -8.33 -13.58
N LEU A 193 10.37 -9.55 -14.14
CA LEU A 193 11.47 -10.12 -14.93
C LEU A 193 11.34 -9.87 -16.44
N SER A 194 10.12 -9.65 -16.93
CA SER A 194 9.82 -9.47 -18.34
C SER A 194 8.98 -8.21 -18.57
N PRO A 195 9.19 -7.51 -19.70
CA PRO A 195 8.43 -6.30 -20.02
C PRO A 195 6.94 -6.60 -20.27
N ALA A 196 6.11 -5.56 -20.15
CA ALA A 196 4.70 -5.65 -20.47
C ALA A 196 4.47 -5.92 -21.96
N THR A 197 3.58 -6.87 -22.27
CA THR A 197 3.09 -7.09 -23.64
C THR A 197 2.14 -5.98 -24.06
N GLU A 198 1.91 -5.83 -25.37
CA GLU A 198 0.95 -4.84 -25.90
C GLU A 198 -0.47 -5.08 -25.39
N LYS A 199 -0.87 -6.36 -25.19
CA LYS A 199 -2.15 -6.73 -24.56
C LYS A 199 -2.27 -6.13 -23.15
N ILE A 200 -1.22 -6.28 -22.34
CA ILE A 200 -1.20 -5.74 -20.98
C ILE A 200 -1.29 -4.21 -21.02
N LYS A 201 -0.44 -3.55 -21.81
CA LYS A 201 -0.40 -2.08 -21.95
C LYS A 201 -1.77 -1.50 -22.32
N ALA A 202 -2.54 -2.16 -23.20
CA ALA A 202 -3.85 -1.71 -23.62
C ALA A 202 -4.97 -1.89 -22.57
N SER A 203 -4.71 -2.68 -21.53
CA SER A 203 -5.70 -3.13 -20.53
C SER A 203 -5.50 -2.55 -19.12
N VAL A 204 -4.43 -1.80 -18.89
CA VAL A 204 -4.09 -1.23 -17.58
C VAL A 204 -4.09 0.29 -17.62
N TYR A 205 -4.26 0.92 -16.46
CA TYR A 205 -4.16 2.37 -16.29
C TYR A 205 -2.79 2.90 -16.71
N LYS A 206 -1.73 2.28 -16.17
CA LYS A 206 -0.35 2.69 -16.46
C LYS A 206 0.61 1.52 -16.27
N VAL A 207 1.70 1.54 -17.04
CA VAL A 207 2.86 0.68 -16.79
C VAL A 207 3.91 1.49 -16.06
N THR A 208 4.36 1.00 -14.90
CA THR A 208 5.35 1.68 -14.05
C THR A 208 6.58 0.80 -13.83
N LYS A 209 7.75 1.38 -13.65
CA LYS A 209 9.02 0.64 -13.46
C LYS A 209 9.23 0.17 -12.02
N ASN A 210 8.82 0.97 -11.05
CA ASN A 210 9.05 0.71 -9.64
C ASN A 210 7.97 1.39 -8.76
N PRO A 211 7.90 1.05 -7.46
CA PRO A 211 7.01 1.69 -6.50
C PRO A 211 7.14 3.22 -6.42
N LEU A 212 8.33 3.78 -6.65
CA LEU A 212 8.53 5.24 -6.65
C LEU A 212 7.76 5.93 -7.79
N GLU A 213 7.70 5.32 -8.97
CA GLU A 213 6.91 5.84 -10.09
C GLU A 213 5.41 5.78 -9.81
N ILE A 214 4.95 4.78 -9.05
CA ILE A 214 3.56 4.69 -8.57
C ILE A 214 3.26 5.84 -7.60
N MET A 215 4.16 6.10 -6.65
CA MET A 215 4.03 7.24 -5.73
C MET A 215 3.99 8.57 -6.49
N ASN A 216 4.90 8.76 -7.45
CA ASN A 216 4.91 9.96 -8.30
C ASN A 216 3.61 10.10 -9.08
N MET A 217 3.08 9.02 -9.64
CA MET A 217 1.78 9.03 -10.31
C MET A 217 0.67 9.52 -9.38
N PHE A 218 0.59 9.03 -8.14
CA PHE A 218 -0.42 9.52 -7.18
C PHE A 218 -0.20 10.95 -6.71
N LEU A 219 1.05 11.41 -6.64
CA LEU A 219 1.37 12.81 -6.30
C LEU A 219 1.01 13.76 -7.43
N PHE A 220 1.27 13.36 -8.68
CA PHE A 220 1.19 14.21 -9.85
C PHE A 220 -0.08 14.03 -10.69
N SER A 221 -0.95 13.07 -10.37
CA SER A 221 -2.20 12.84 -11.12
C SER A 221 -3.07 14.09 -11.25
N LYS A 222 -3.16 14.90 -10.19
CA LYS A 222 -3.87 16.19 -10.16
C LYS A 222 -3.14 17.33 -10.89
N TYR A 223 -1.86 17.14 -11.18
CA TYR A 223 -1.02 18.11 -11.89
C TYR A 223 -0.89 17.75 -13.38
N ASP A 224 -1.13 16.49 -13.75
CA ASP A 224 -1.29 16.02 -15.13
C ASP A 224 -2.71 16.30 -15.68
N SER A 225 -3.71 16.50 -14.81
CA SER A 225 -5.05 16.92 -15.20
C SER A 225 -5.07 18.40 -15.57
N VAL A 226 -5.67 18.71 -16.72
CA VAL A 226 -5.85 20.08 -17.22
C VAL A 226 -6.64 20.98 -16.25
N GLU A 227 -7.26 20.37 -15.23
CA GLU A 227 -7.90 20.99 -14.08
C GLU A 227 -6.98 21.97 -13.32
N MET A 228 -5.65 21.77 -13.26
CA MET A 228 -4.75 22.74 -12.61
C MET A 228 -4.82 24.13 -13.28
N PHE A 229 -5.09 24.16 -14.58
CA PHE A 229 -5.20 25.40 -15.34
C PHE A 229 -6.60 26.01 -15.27
N SER A 230 -7.57 25.31 -14.67
CA SER A 230 -8.95 25.78 -14.46
C SER A 230 -9.03 27.17 -13.82
N PRO A 231 -8.33 27.47 -12.70
CA PRO A 231 -8.41 28.79 -12.07
C PRO A 231 -7.77 29.89 -12.92
N ILE A 232 -6.76 29.55 -13.73
CA ILE A 232 -6.00 30.50 -14.56
C ILE A 232 -6.76 30.82 -15.84
N LEU A 233 -7.32 29.79 -16.48
CA LEU A 233 -8.08 29.91 -17.72
C LEU A 233 -9.55 30.28 -17.46
N GLY A 234 -10.01 30.17 -16.21
CA GLY A 234 -11.38 30.49 -15.84
C GLY A 234 -12.40 29.51 -16.42
N MET A 235 -12.03 28.26 -16.68
CA MET A 235 -12.92 27.18 -17.13
C MET A 235 -13.08 26.19 -15.99
N ASN A 236 -14.29 25.82 -15.58
CA ASN A 236 -14.52 24.86 -14.49
C ASN A 236 -15.74 23.97 -14.71
N ALA A 237 -15.89 22.92 -13.90
CA ALA A 237 -16.94 21.91 -14.03
C ALA A 237 -18.37 22.43 -13.73
N ASN A 238 -18.52 23.63 -13.14
CA ASN A 238 -19.82 24.20 -12.81
C ASN A 238 -20.36 25.13 -13.92
N MET A 239 -19.62 25.30 -15.01
CA MET A 239 -20.04 26.10 -16.17
C MET A 239 -20.96 25.30 -17.08
N ASP A 240 -21.97 25.95 -17.63
CA ASP A 240 -22.77 25.40 -18.73
C ASP A 240 -21.95 25.34 -20.02
N LEU A 241 -22.37 24.48 -20.96
CA LEU A 241 -21.64 24.26 -22.22
C LEU A 241 -21.47 25.56 -23.03
N ASP A 242 -22.45 26.45 -22.99
CA ASP A 242 -22.41 27.72 -23.73
C ASP A 242 -21.38 28.68 -23.12
N THR A 243 -21.36 28.85 -21.80
CA THR A 243 -20.32 29.68 -21.15
C THR A 243 -18.92 29.08 -21.26
N LEU A 244 -18.78 27.75 -21.22
CA LEU A 244 -17.50 27.07 -21.43
C LEU A 244 -16.96 27.33 -22.84
N THR A 245 -17.83 27.24 -23.86
CA THR A 245 -17.49 27.49 -25.26
C THR A 245 -17.13 28.95 -25.51
N GLN A 246 -17.91 29.89 -24.96
CA GLN A 246 -17.61 31.33 -25.04
C GLN A 246 -16.27 31.69 -24.38
N THR A 247 -15.97 31.06 -23.24
CA THR A 247 -14.71 31.26 -22.52
C THR A 247 -13.54 30.75 -23.35
N ARG A 248 -13.66 29.56 -23.96
CA ARG A 248 -12.66 29.02 -24.90
C ARG A 248 -12.42 29.98 -26.06
N ASP A 249 -13.47 30.41 -26.76
CA ASP A 249 -13.33 31.24 -27.96
C ASP A 249 -12.68 32.60 -27.65
N LYS A 250 -13.03 33.18 -26.50
CA LYS A 250 -12.40 34.41 -25.98
C LYS A 250 -10.91 34.22 -25.68
N LEU A 251 -10.51 33.07 -25.13
CA LEU A 251 -9.12 32.76 -24.84
C LEU A 251 -8.33 32.47 -26.12
N LEU A 252 -8.93 31.76 -27.09
CA LEU A 252 -8.32 31.51 -28.40
C LEU A 252 -8.04 32.81 -29.16
N GLU A 253 -8.96 33.79 -29.09
CA GLU A 253 -8.76 35.09 -29.71
C GLU A 253 -7.70 35.94 -28.99
N LYS A 254 -7.67 35.86 -27.64
CA LYS A 254 -6.68 36.59 -26.81
C LYS A 254 -5.25 36.06 -26.98
N TYR A 255 -5.09 34.74 -27.14
CA TYR A 255 -3.79 34.06 -27.22
C TYR A 255 -3.48 33.51 -28.61
N LYS A 256 -4.08 34.09 -29.66
CA LYS A 256 -3.92 33.66 -31.07
C LYS A 256 -2.48 33.52 -31.57
N ASP A 257 -1.54 34.20 -30.92
CA ASP A 257 -0.12 34.23 -31.29
C ASP A 257 0.75 33.23 -30.49
N ASP A 258 0.16 32.48 -29.53
CA ASP A 258 0.86 31.51 -28.69
C ASP A 258 0.28 30.09 -28.86
N GLU A 259 0.96 29.28 -29.66
CA GLU A 259 0.56 27.91 -30.01
C GLU A 259 0.48 26.97 -28.79
N GLN A 260 1.31 27.20 -27.76
CA GLN A 260 1.31 26.37 -26.54
C GLN A 260 0.09 26.67 -25.68
N LEU A 261 -0.26 27.94 -25.51
CA LEU A 261 -1.46 28.35 -24.78
C LEU A 261 -2.74 27.94 -25.50
N ILE A 262 -2.80 28.03 -26.83
CA ILE A 262 -3.92 27.52 -27.62
C ILE A 262 -4.11 26.02 -27.38
N GLY A 263 -3.03 25.24 -27.45
CA GLY A 263 -3.06 23.81 -27.19
C GLY A 263 -3.55 23.47 -25.79
N LEU A 264 -3.18 24.28 -24.79
CA LEU A 264 -3.62 24.13 -23.41
C LEU A 264 -5.11 24.47 -23.22
N VAL A 265 -5.57 25.58 -23.81
CA VAL A 265 -6.97 26.01 -23.78
C VAL A 265 -7.89 24.94 -24.36
N ASN A 266 -7.55 24.39 -25.53
CA ASN A 266 -8.33 23.34 -26.17
C ASN A 266 -8.38 22.05 -25.33
N LYS A 267 -7.23 21.60 -24.79
CA LYS A 267 -7.20 20.45 -23.88
C LYS A 267 -8.06 20.65 -22.63
N THR A 268 -8.09 21.89 -22.10
CA THR A 268 -8.88 22.21 -20.90
C THR A 268 -10.37 22.18 -21.22
N TYR A 269 -10.74 22.73 -22.38
CA TYR A 269 -12.11 22.69 -22.88
C TYR A 269 -12.59 21.26 -23.10
N ASP A 270 -11.81 20.43 -23.79
CA ASP A 270 -12.17 19.03 -24.08
C ASP A 270 -12.40 18.23 -22.79
N TYR A 271 -11.54 18.44 -21.79
CA TYR A 271 -11.66 17.81 -20.47
C TYR A 271 -12.99 18.16 -19.77
N PHE A 272 -13.34 19.43 -19.67
CA PHE A 272 -14.61 19.83 -19.01
C PHE A 272 -15.84 19.49 -19.85
N ASN A 273 -15.72 19.49 -21.18
CA ASN A 273 -16.79 19.05 -22.07
C ASN A 273 -17.09 17.55 -21.87
N GLU A 274 -16.07 16.70 -21.71
CA GLU A 274 -16.28 15.28 -21.39
C GLU A 274 -16.98 15.08 -20.04
N ILE A 275 -16.67 15.90 -19.02
CA ILE A 275 -17.33 15.85 -17.71
C ILE A 275 -18.81 16.19 -17.83
N LEU A 276 -19.13 17.30 -18.53
CA LEU A 276 -20.50 17.74 -18.77
C LEU A 276 -21.31 16.69 -19.55
N LEU A 277 -20.70 16.07 -20.58
CA LEU A 277 -21.34 15.00 -21.35
C LEU A 277 -21.67 13.78 -20.49
N LYS A 278 -20.75 13.36 -19.60
CA LYS A 278 -21.01 12.25 -18.66
C LYS A 278 -22.13 12.59 -17.68
N GLN A 279 -22.16 13.81 -17.17
CA GLN A 279 -23.19 14.26 -16.24
C GLN A 279 -24.57 14.30 -16.91
N PHE A 280 -24.63 14.79 -18.16
CA PHE A 280 -25.84 14.75 -18.97
C PHE A 280 -26.33 13.31 -19.21
N LEU A 281 -25.44 12.38 -19.56
CA LEU A 281 -25.78 10.96 -19.75
C LEU A 281 -26.32 10.32 -18.46
N ILE A 282 -25.74 10.63 -17.31
CA ILE A 282 -26.22 10.14 -16.00
C ILE A 282 -27.61 10.70 -15.71
N GLU A 283 -27.83 12.00 -15.90
CA GLU A 283 -29.15 12.62 -15.72
C GLU A 283 -30.21 12.07 -16.68
N GLU A 284 -29.82 11.71 -17.90
CA GLU A 284 -30.71 11.10 -18.90
C GLU A 284 -31.05 9.65 -18.53
N LEU A 285 -30.09 8.87 -18.04
CA LEU A 285 -30.31 7.54 -17.50
C LEU A 285 -31.22 7.55 -16.27
N GLU A 286 -31.01 8.49 -15.33
CA GLU A 286 -31.87 8.66 -14.15
C GLU A 286 -33.29 9.15 -14.52
N LYS A 287 -33.43 9.94 -15.59
CA LYS A 287 -34.75 10.33 -16.13
C LYS A 287 -35.45 9.18 -16.84
N ASN A 288 -34.71 8.30 -17.50
CA ASN A 288 -35.25 7.12 -18.17
C ASN A 288 -35.65 6.04 -17.15
N GLU A 289 -34.92 5.86 -16.05
CA GLU A 289 -35.37 5.02 -14.93
C GLU A 289 -36.66 5.56 -14.28
N LYS A 290 -36.87 6.88 -14.28
CA LYS A 290 -38.12 7.50 -13.79
C LYS A 290 -39.27 7.49 -14.82
N LYS A 291 -39.06 7.01 -16.04
CA LYS A 291 -40.06 6.92 -17.12
C LYS A 291 -40.16 5.52 -17.73
N HIS A 292 -40.50 4.51 -16.92
CA HIS A 292 -41.64 3.59 -17.12
C HIS A 292 -41.46 2.32 -16.27
N PHE A 293 -42.40 2.09 -15.36
CA PHE A 293 -43.18 0.84 -15.31
C PHE A 293 -44.51 1.13 -14.59
N SER A 294 -45.41 1.85 -15.25
CA SER A 294 -46.85 1.65 -15.05
C SER A 294 -47.30 0.63 -16.09
N PHE A 295 -47.58 -0.59 -15.65
CA PHE A 295 -48.43 -1.51 -16.39
C PHE A 295 -49.87 -1.00 -16.22
N ASP A 296 -50.41 -0.37 -17.24
CA ASP A 296 -51.86 -0.27 -17.41
C ASP A 296 -52.32 -1.57 -18.05
N ASP A 297 -52.84 -2.48 -17.23
CA ASP A 297 -53.71 -3.57 -17.69
C ASP A 297 -54.78 -3.81 -16.62
N GLU A 298 -55.90 -3.10 -16.72
CA GLU A 298 -57.23 -3.72 -16.62
C GLU A 298 -58.29 -2.88 -17.35
N ASP A 299 -59.09 -3.61 -18.14
CA ASP A 299 -60.34 -3.26 -18.80
C ASP A 299 -60.33 -2.31 -20.01
N SER A 300 -60.25 -2.92 -21.19
CA SER A 300 -61.48 -3.04 -22.01
C SER A 300 -61.25 -3.83 -23.30
N THR A 301 -61.87 -4.99 -23.43
CA THR A 301 -62.34 -5.45 -24.74
C THR A 301 -63.76 -5.97 -24.65
N LEU A 302 -64.72 -5.17 -25.12
CA LEU A 302 -66.00 -5.65 -25.66
C LEU A 302 -66.54 -4.68 -26.72
N LYS A 303 -66.22 -5.06 -27.97
CA LYS A 303 -66.87 -4.88 -29.28
C LYS A 303 -67.99 -3.83 -29.47
N GLY A 304 -67.92 -3.19 -30.64
CA GLY A 304 -68.90 -2.25 -31.16
C GLY A 304 -70.12 -2.88 -31.85
N LYS A 305 -70.95 -2.00 -32.41
CA LYS A 305 -72.18 -2.32 -33.16
C LYS A 305 -72.36 -1.32 -34.31
N GLN A 306 -72.47 -1.81 -35.54
CA GLN A 306 -73.53 -1.39 -36.46
C GLN A 306 -74.10 -2.63 -37.18
N ASN A 307 -75.42 -2.81 -37.02
CA ASN A 307 -76.39 -3.68 -37.71
C ASN A 307 -76.52 -5.21 -37.38
N ILE A 308 -77.79 -5.62 -37.18
CA ILE A 308 -78.60 -6.71 -37.81
C ILE A 308 -77.93 -8.07 -38.13
N GLU A 309 -78.58 -9.14 -37.61
CA GLU A 309 -78.73 -10.56 -38.04
C GLU A 309 -77.63 -11.66 -37.93
N MET A 310 -78.06 -12.75 -37.24
CA MET A 310 -77.89 -14.21 -37.45
C MET A 310 -76.53 -14.89 -37.15
N PHE A 311 -76.48 -15.73 -36.08
CA PHE A 311 -76.57 -17.23 -36.02
C PHE A 311 -75.20 -17.87 -36.35
N GLU A 312 -74.59 -18.82 -35.61
CA GLU A 312 -74.97 -20.11 -34.96
C GLU A 312 -73.91 -20.40 -33.84
N GLU A 313 -74.27 -20.91 -32.65
CA GLU A 313 -74.22 -22.33 -32.20
C GLU A 313 -72.81 -22.98 -32.30
N GLU A 314 -72.25 -23.76 -31.36
CA GLU A 314 -72.79 -24.49 -30.21
C GLU A 314 -71.61 -25.02 -29.34
N ASN A 315 -71.84 -25.04 -28.02
CA ASN A 315 -71.72 -26.14 -27.05
C ASN A 315 -70.45 -26.91 -26.61
N ASN A 316 -70.51 -27.18 -25.29
CA ASN A 316 -70.09 -28.33 -24.47
C ASN A 316 -68.78 -28.22 -23.67
N GLN A 317 -68.86 -28.03 -22.34
CA GLN A 317 -69.23 -28.98 -21.25
C GLN A 317 -68.04 -29.93 -20.96
N GLU A 318 -67.64 -30.28 -19.74
CA GLU A 318 -68.27 -30.33 -18.40
C GLU A 318 -67.12 -30.73 -17.41
N GLU A 319 -67.02 -30.13 -16.22
CA GLU A 319 -67.27 -30.78 -14.90
C GLU A 319 -66.17 -31.76 -14.39
N MET A 320 -65.93 -32.01 -13.10
CA MET A 320 -66.47 -31.56 -11.81
C MET A 320 -65.40 -31.90 -10.74
N ILE A 321 -65.07 -30.97 -9.82
CA ILE A 321 -65.48 -30.88 -8.39
C ILE A 321 -64.79 -31.88 -7.43
N LYS A 322 -64.16 -31.35 -6.37
CA LYS A 322 -64.57 -31.43 -4.94
C LYS A 322 -63.42 -31.01 -4.02
N GLU A 323 -63.46 -29.78 -3.48
CA GLU A 323 -64.27 -29.33 -2.30
C GLU A 323 -63.55 -29.79 -1.01
N GLU A 324 -63.39 -29.02 0.06
CA GLU A 324 -64.04 -27.79 0.53
C GLU A 324 -63.24 -27.31 1.78
N ALA A 325 -62.94 -26.02 1.93
CA ALA A 325 -63.66 -25.06 2.82
C ALA A 325 -63.10 -25.00 4.26
N GLU A 326 -63.07 -23.91 5.01
CA GLU A 326 -63.50 -22.50 4.88
C GLU A 326 -62.82 -21.76 6.09
N VAL A 327 -62.16 -20.59 5.98
CA VAL A 327 -62.68 -19.17 5.99
C VAL A 327 -63.05 -18.69 7.43
N PRO A 328 -63.04 -17.38 7.84
CA PRO A 328 -62.55 -16.10 7.27
C PRO A 328 -61.80 -15.12 8.25
N PHE A 329 -61.32 -14.00 7.68
CA PHE A 329 -61.62 -12.57 8.04
C PHE A 329 -60.41 -11.64 8.32
N LEU A 330 -60.13 -10.79 7.31
CA LEU A 330 -59.72 -9.36 7.28
C LEU A 330 -58.64 -8.81 8.25
N ASP A 331 -57.61 -8.13 7.73
CA ASP A 331 -57.70 -6.71 7.36
C ASP A 331 -56.44 -6.16 6.64
N GLU A 332 -56.62 -5.00 6.03
CA GLU A 332 -55.83 -4.26 5.03
C GLU A 332 -54.32 -3.99 5.24
N LYS A 333 -53.67 -3.77 4.08
CA LYS A 333 -52.55 -2.86 3.73
C LYS A 333 -51.10 -3.38 3.70
N LYS A 334 -50.55 -3.23 2.47
CA LYS A 334 -49.14 -3.11 2.03
C LYS A 334 -48.44 -4.38 1.57
N ASP A 335 -48.70 -4.76 0.32
CA ASP A 335 -47.64 -5.25 -0.57
C ASP A 335 -46.93 -4.05 -1.22
N LEU A 336 -45.60 -4.05 -1.16
CA LEU A 336 -44.69 -3.93 -2.33
C LEU A 336 -43.24 -3.76 -1.84
N PHE A 337 -42.65 -4.81 -1.25
CA PHE A 337 -41.21 -4.96 -1.04
C PHE A 337 -40.90 -6.45 -0.90
N GLN A 338 -40.79 -7.15 -2.04
CA GLN A 338 -40.40 -8.57 -2.05
C GLN A 338 -39.56 -8.93 -3.28
N GLU A 339 -38.42 -8.26 -3.43
CA GLU A 339 -37.24 -8.82 -4.12
C GLU A 339 -35.98 -8.59 -3.28
N GLN A 340 -36.07 -8.85 -1.98
CA GLN A 340 -34.91 -8.98 -1.09
C GLN A 340 -35.19 -10.04 -0.03
N SER A 341 -35.27 -11.32 -0.42
CA SER A 341 -35.27 -12.42 0.58
C SER A 341 -34.88 -13.81 0.05
N VAL A 342 -34.22 -13.93 -1.11
CA VAL A 342 -33.71 -15.24 -1.59
C VAL A 342 -32.21 -15.45 -1.30
N LEU A 343 -31.52 -14.51 -0.64
CA LEU A 343 -30.11 -14.67 -0.23
C LEU A 343 -29.90 -14.77 1.29
N LYS A 344 -30.82 -15.43 2.00
CA LYS A 344 -30.61 -15.87 3.39
C LYS A 344 -31.01 -17.33 3.49
N ASN A 345 -30.15 -18.22 3.00
CA ASN A 345 -30.03 -19.62 3.44
C ASN A 345 -28.92 -20.34 2.66
N THR A 346 -27.67 -19.89 2.80
CA THR A 346 -26.48 -20.77 2.67
C THR A 346 -25.25 -20.04 3.22
N THR A 347 -25.04 -20.10 4.53
CA THR A 347 -23.71 -20.12 5.20
C THR A 347 -23.94 -20.11 6.71
N SER A 348 -24.41 -21.22 7.26
CA SER A 348 -24.24 -21.49 8.69
C SER A 348 -22.76 -21.78 8.94
N ILE A 349 -21.96 -20.75 9.20
CA ILE A 349 -20.61 -20.95 9.73
C ILE A 349 -20.77 -21.24 11.22
N ASP A 350 -20.32 -22.43 11.62
CA ASP A 350 -20.38 -22.95 12.99
C ASP A 350 -19.63 -22.01 13.96
N PRO A 351 -20.24 -21.52 15.06
CA PRO A 351 -19.62 -20.61 16.02
C PRO A 351 -18.30 -21.14 16.62
N LYS A 352 -18.12 -22.47 16.69
CA LYS A 352 -16.85 -23.07 17.11
C LYS A 352 -15.69 -22.78 16.16
N ARG A 353 -15.97 -22.62 14.86
CA ARG A 353 -14.98 -22.39 13.81
C ARG A 353 -14.47 -20.95 13.77
N ILE A 354 -15.26 -20.00 14.26
CA ILE A 354 -14.84 -18.61 14.46
C ILE A 354 -13.87 -18.53 15.65
N ASN A 355 -14.13 -19.28 16.72
CA ASN A 355 -13.21 -19.34 17.86
C ASN A 355 -11.90 -20.07 17.51
N GLU A 356 -11.92 -21.17 16.75
CA GLU A 356 -10.69 -21.82 16.26
C GLU A 356 -9.84 -20.88 15.38
N LEU A 357 -10.47 -20.05 14.56
CA LEU A 357 -9.76 -19.04 13.76
C LEU A 357 -9.19 -17.91 14.63
N MET A 358 -9.88 -17.52 15.71
CA MET A 358 -9.36 -16.56 16.68
C MET A 358 -8.21 -17.13 17.53
N ASP A 359 -8.23 -18.42 17.86
CA ASP A 359 -7.16 -19.09 18.62
C ASP A 359 -5.87 -19.26 17.80
N ILE A 360 -6.01 -19.50 16.48
CA ILE A 360 -4.88 -19.50 15.53
C ILE A 360 -4.30 -18.08 15.34
N ILE A 361 -5.15 -17.05 15.37
CA ILE A 361 -4.75 -15.64 15.31
C ILE A 361 -4.03 -15.20 16.60
N ASN A 362 -4.38 -15.78 17.75
CA ASN A 362 -3.79 -15.48 19.06
C ASN A 362 -2.58 -16.36 19.44
N GLY A 363 -2.14 -17.27 18.57
CA GLY A 363 -0.85 -17.95 18.71
C GLY A 363 -0.75 -19.05 19.78
N ASN A 364 -1.88 -19.58 20.28
CA ASN A 364 -1.86 -20.71 21.21
C ASN A 364 -2.39 -21.97 20.54
N ALA A 365 -1.50 -22.75 19.96
CA ALA A 365 -1.71 -24.19 19.75
C ALA A 365 -0.53 -24.92 20.37
N GLU A 366 -0.85 -25.80 21.32
CA GLU A 366 0.06 -26.55 22.17
C GLU A 366 1.08 -27.36 21.35
N ALA A 367 2.34 -27.25 21.74
CA ALA A 367 3.45 -28.02 21.20
C ALA A 367 3.58 -29.32 22.01
N GLU A 368 3.49 -30.47 21.34
CA GLU A 368 3.94 -31.74 21.90
C GLU A 368 5.44 -31.95 21.62
N GLU A 369 6.16 -32.10 22.73
CA GLU A 369 7.44 -32.77 22.98
C GLU A 369 8.70 -32.33 22.19
N ASN A 370 9.53 -31.49 22.83
CA ASN A 370 11.01 -31.57 22.91
C ASN A 370 11.55 -30.53 23.93
N VAL A 371 11.20 -30.62 25.21
CA VAL A 371 11.42 -29.52 26.18
C VAL A 371 12.81 -29.47 26.83
N GLU A 372 13.61 -30.52 26.89
CA GLU A 372 14.79 -30.49 27.79
C GLU A 372 16.10 -29.91 27.20
N THR A 373 16.15 -29.60 25.90
CA THR A 373 17.38 -29.03 25.27
C THR A 373 17.28 -27.56 24.85
N GLU A 374 16.09 -26.96 24.83
CA GLU A 374 15.88 -25.59 24.33
C GLU A 374 16.06 -24.50 25.42
N GLU A 375 15.70 -24.78 26.68
CA GLU A 375 15.76 -23.77 27.76
C GLU A 375 17.16 -23.17 27.97
N LYS A 376 18.23 -23.98 27.86
CA LYS A 376 19.61 -23.48 28.00
C LYS A 376 20.09 -22.67 26.82
N VAL A 377 19.48 -22.81 25.64
CA VAL A 377 19.85 -22.08 24.42
C VAL A 377 19.03 -20.80 24.31
N GLU A 378 17.78 -20.79 24.79
CA GLU A 378 16.91 -19.62 24.82
C GLU A 378 17.34 -18.59 25.87
N GLU A 379 17.73 -19.00 27.08
CA GLU A 379 18.26 -18.06 28.09
C GLU A 379 19.52 -17.31 27.61
N VAL A 380 20.37 -17.98 26.82
CA VAL A 380 21.57 -17.36 26.24
C VAL A 380 21.21 -16.40 25.10
N LYS A 381 20.23 -16.76 24.27
CA LYS A 381 19.76 -15.94 23.14
C LYS A 381 18.95 -14.71 23.57
N GLU A 382 18.11 -14.79 24.60
CA GLU A 382 17.41 -13.63 25.14
C GLU A 382 18.38 -12.62 25.76
N LYS A 383 19.41 -13.10 26.45
CA LYS A 383 20.43 -12.25 27.06
C LYS A 383 21.29 -11.53 26.02
N ASP A 384 21.57 -12.17 24.88
CA ASP A 384 22.29 -11.54 23.76
C ASP A 384 21.40 -10.60 22.94
N LYS A 385 20.10 -10.90 22.79
CA LYS A 385 19.13 -10.01 22.15
C LYS A 385 18.90 -8.73 22.97
N SER A 386 18.77 -8.85 24.29
CA SER A 386 18.70 -7.73 25.25
C SER A 386 19.93 -6.80 25.18
N LYS A 387 21.13 -7.38 25.06
CA LYS A 387 22.37 -6.60 24.90
C LYS A 387 22.44 -5.90 23.53
N MET A 388 21.99 -6.57 22.47
CA MET A 388 21.97 -6.01 21.13
C MET A 388 20.98 -4.84 21.03
N ASP A 389 19.80 -4.96 21.64
CA ASP A 389 18.80 -3.89 21.68
C ASP A 389 19.32 -2.69 22.48
N THR A 390 19.99 -2.94 23.62
CA THR A 390 20.65 -1.89 24.41
C THR A 390 21.78 -1.21 23.64
N PHE A 391 22.55 -1.97 22.84
CA PHE A 391 23.61 -1.44 22.00
C PHE A 391 23.06 -0.58 20.86
N MET A 392 22.01 -1.06 20.16
CA MET A 392 21.35 -0.33 19.08
C MET A 392 20.71 0.96 19.58
N ASP A 393 20.11 0.94 20.77
CA ASP A 393 19.63 2.14 21.46
C ASP A 393 20.75 3.16 21.72
N GLY A 394 21.93 2.67 22.14
CA GLY A 394 23.11 3.51 22.29
C GLY A 394 23.55 4.15 20.98
N VAL A 395 23.59 3.38 19.89
CA VAL A 395 23.94 3.89 18.55
C VAL A 395 22.92 4.94 18.08
N TYR A 396 21.64 4.69 18.29
CA TYR A 396 20.57 5.62 17.92
C TYR A 396 20.69 6.95 18.68
N ASN A 397 20.88 6.90 20.00
CA ASN A 397 21.07 8.09 20.82
C ASN A 397 22.32 8.88 20.41
N LEU A 398 23.40 8.18 20.03
CA LEU A 398 24.62 8.82 19.53
C LEU A 398 24.36 9.56 18.21
N LEU A 399 23.66 8.92 17.26
CA LEU A 399 23.29 9.54 15.98
C LEU A 399 22.42 10.78 16.17
N ILE A 400 21.42 10.72 17.05
CA ILE A 400 20.59 11.90 17.39
C ILE A 400 21.47 13.02 17.95
N SER A 401 22.39 12.69 18.86
CA SER A 401 23.27 13.68 19.48
C SER A 401 24.14 14.39 18.44
N ILE A 402 24.66 13.63 17.47
CA ILE A 402 25.40 14.17 16.32
C ILE A 402 24.50 15.11 15.52
N ILE A 403 23.32 14.64 15.10
CA ILE A 403 22.37 15.43 14.29
C ILE A 403 21.99 16.73 15.00
N LEU A 404 21.72 16.72 16.31
CA LEU A 404 21.35 17.91 17.08
C LEU A 404 22.47 18.95 17.10
N VAL A 405 23.73 18.53 17.33
CA VAL A 405 24.87 19.46 17.31
C VAL A 405 25.05 20.07 15.93
N PHE A 406 25.01 19.25 14.87
CA PHE A 406 25.17 19.76 13.50
C PHE A 406 24.00 20.64 13.06
N ALA A 407 22.77 20.31 13.44
CA ALA A 407 21.60 21.15 13.18
C ALA A 407 21.73 22.52 13.85
N PHE A 408 22.19 22.58 15.11
CA PHE A 408 22.44 23.84 15.81
C PHE A 408 23.54 24.66 15.12
N LEU A 409 24.63 24.02 14.67
CA LEU A 409 25.70 24.70 13.94
C LEU A 409 25.20 25.28 12.60
N ILE A 410 24.42 24.50 11.83
CA ILE A 410 23.83 24.96 10.57
C ILE A 410 22.89 26.13 10.83
N PHE A 411 22.01 26.01 11.82
CA PHE A 411 21.09 27.08 12.22
C PHE A 411 21.84 28.36 12.62
N ARG A 412 22.94 28.22 13.37
CA ARG A 412 23.80 29.35 13.77
C ARG A 412 24.43 30.05 12.57
N ILE A 413 24.86 29.30 11.55
CA ILE A 413 25.45 29.83 10.32
C ILE A 413 24.39 30.57 9.50
N ILE A 414 23.22 29.94 9.28
CA ILE A 414 22.14 30.54 8.48
C ILE A 414 21.66 31.85 9.10
N LEU A 415 21.49 31.89 10.42
CA LEU A 415 21.02 33.09 11.11
C LEU A 415 22.14 34.05 11.53
N GLN A 416 23.39 33.83 11.11
CA GLN A 416 24.52 34.62 11.57
C GLN A 416 24.35 36.11 11.24
N GLU A 417 24.00 36.43 9.99
CA GLU A 417 23.80 37.82 9.55
C GLU A 417 22.64 38.49 10.29
N PHE A 418 21.54 37.76 10.46
CA PHE A 418 20.39 38.24 11.23
C PHE A 418 20.74 38.50 12.70
N ILE A 419 21.46 37.57 13.35
CA ILE A 419 21.82 37.70 14.76
C ILE A 419 22.78 38.87 14.97
N ILE A 420 23.73 39.08 14.06
CA ILE A 420 24.67 40.22 14.12
C ILE A 420 23.94 41.55 13.92
N SER A 421 22.87 41.58 13.11
CA SER A 421 22.11 42.81 12.84
C SER A 421 21.40 43.39 14.08
N ILE A 422 21.14 42.57 15.11
CA ILE A 422 20.47 42.96 16.35
C ILE A 422 21.47 42.88 17.53
N PRO A 423 22.01 44.02 18.04
CA PRO A 423 23.07 44.03 19.05
C PRO A 423 22.73 43.30 20.35
N SER A 424 21.49 43.40 20.82
CA SER A 424 21.01 42.70 22.03
C SER A 424 21.00 41.19 21.85
N LEU A 425 20.52 40.71 20.69
CA LEU A 425 20.45 39.29 20.33
C LEU A 425 21.86 38.71 20.14
N ASN A 426 22.77 39.45 19.52
CA ASN A 426 24.17 39.05 19.36
C ASN A 426 24.87 38.91 20.72
N SER A 427 24.68 39.88 21.62
CA SER A 427 25.25 39.83 22.97
C SER A 427 24.72 38.63 23.77
N MET A 428 23.41 38.35 23.66
CA MET A 428 22.79 37.19 24.30
C MET A 428 23.33 35.87 23.73
N ALA A 429 23.44 35.75 22.41
CA ALA A 429 23.98 34.56 21.75
C ALA A 429 25.43 34.27 22.16
N ILE A 430 26.29 35.30 22.17
CA ILE A 430 27.70 35.17 22.61
C ILE A 430 27.77 34.77 24.10
N THR A 431 26.88 35.32 24.93
CA THR A 431 26.83 35.00 26.37
C THR A 431 26.42 33.55 26.60
N LEU A 432 25.40 33.06 25.89
CA LEU A 432 24.95 31.67 25.94
C LEU A 432 26.05 30.72 25.46
N GLU A 433 26.70 31.03 24.33
CA GLU A 433 27.79 30.23 23.78
C GLU A 433 28.96 30.12 24.76
N LYS A 434 29.43 31.24 25.31
CA LYS A 434 30.50 31.24 26.33
C LYS A 434 30.07 30.50 27.61
N GLY A 435 28.82 30.66 28.02
CA GLY A 435 28.26 29.92 29.16
C GLY A 435 28.31 28.41 28.93
N TYR A 436 27.88 27.96 27.75
CA TYR A 436 27.88 26.56 27.37
C TYR A 436 29.31 25.99 27.29
N LEU A 437 30.25 26.70 26.66
CA LEU A 437 31.66 26.29 26.60
C LEU A 437 32.28 26.17 28.00
N LYS A 438 31.91 27.06 28.92
CA LYS A 438 32.37 27.01 30.31
C LYS A 438 31.80 25.79 31.05
N ILE A 439 30.55 25.40 30.78
CA ILE A 439 29.97 24.16 31.32
C ILE A 439 30.77 22.94 30.84
N LEU A 440 31.09 22.88 29.55
CA LEU A 440 31.93 21.80 29.01
C LEU A 440 33.31 21.78 29.66
N GLU A 441 33.96 22.93 29.80
CA GLU A 441 35.26 23.04 30.45
C GLU A 441 35.22 22.55 31.90
N VAL A 442 34.19 22.90 32.67
CA VAL A 442 34.06 22.44 34.06
C VAL A 442 33.84 20.93 34.12
N LEU A 443 32.90 20.39 33.34
CA LEU A 443 32.54 18.97 33.37
C LEU A 443 33.69 18.09 32.88
N PHE A 444 34.17 18.31 31.67
CA PHE A 444 35.25 17.51 31.09
C PHE A 444 36.60 17.83 31.73
N GLY A 445 36.81 19.08 32.17
CA GLY A 445 37.97 19.46 32.97
C GLY A 445 38.09 18.66 34.25
N PHE A 446 36.99 18.54 35.00
CA PHE A 446 36.94 17.70 36.19
C PHE A 446 37.25 16.24 35.88
N VAL A 447 36.64 15.66 34.84
CA VAL A 447 36.86 14.26 34.44
C VAL A 447 38.31 13.99 34.05
N PHE A 448 38.86 14.74 33.10
CA PHE A 448 40.22 14.51 32.60
C PHE A 448 41.29 14.77 33.66
N ASN A 449 41.14 15.83 34.46
CA ASN A 449 42.14 16.13 35.51
C ASN A 449 42.09 15.11 36.65
N SER A 450 40.90 14.61 37.01
CA SER A 450 40.75 13.54 38.00
C SER A 450 41.35 12.23 37.48
N LEU A 451 41.11 11.89 36.22
CA LEU A 451 41.70 10.71 35.59
C LEU A 451 43.22 10.82 35.46
N HIS A 452 43.76 11.99 35.11
CA HIS A 452 45.20 12.22 35.06
C HIS A 452 45.87 12.05 36.43
N MET A 453 45.20 12.47 37.51
CA MET A 453 45.68 12.31 38.88
C MET A 453 45.82 10.82 39.26
N LEU A 454 44.86 9.98 38.84
CA LEU A 454 44.87 8.54 39.10
C LEU A 454 45.80 7.78 38.14
N PHE A 455 45.82 8.18 36.88
CA PHE A 455 46.56 7.56 35.80
C PHE A 455 47.31 8.62 35.00
N LYS A 456 48.61 8.78 35.29
CA LYS A 456 49.47 9.78 34.61
C LYS A 456 49.53 9.65 33.09
N ILE A 457 49.07 8.52 32.54
CA ILE A 457 48.99 8.27 31.09
C ILE A 457 47.87 9.05 30.41
N VAL A 458 46.78 9.38 31.13
CA VAL A 458 45.66 10.16 30.59
C VAL A 458 46.05 11.64 30.58
N PRO A 459 45.99 12.39 29.47
CA PRO A 459 46.38 13.80 29.46
C PRO A 459 45.45 14.67 30.31
N THR A 460 45.94 15.82 30.78
CA THR A 460 45.08 16.84 31.41
C THR A 460 44.15 17.48 30.37
N TYR A 461 43.03 18.07 30.83
CA TYR A 461 42.05 18.70 29.92
C TYR A 461 42.69 19.73 28.98
N LYS A 462 43.56 20.60 29.51
CA LYS A 462 44.21 21.64 28.70
C LYS A 462 45.11 21.04 27.62
N VAL A 463 45.86 19.98 27.93
CA VAL A 463 46.71 19.29 26.96
C VAL A 463 45.84 18.59 25.91
N PHE A 464 44.77 17.91 26.34
CA PHE A 464 43.89 17.20 25.42
C PHE A 464 43.12 18.11 24.45
N VAL A 465 42.72 19.31 24.89
CA VAL A 465 41.94 20.25 24.06
C VAL A 465 42.84 21.13 23.19
N TYR A 466 43.92 21.67 23.74
CA TYR A 466 44.72 22.70 23.05
C TYR A 466 46.01 22.17 22.41
N GLN A 467 46.47 20.99 22.79
CA GLN A 467 47.70 20.37 22.27
C GLN A 467 47.42 19.02 21.57
N ASN A 468 46.19 18.82 21.11
CA ASN A 468 45.81 17.65 20.33
C ASN A 468 46.42 17.73 18.92
N SER A 469 47.08 16.67 18.47
CA SER A 469 47.66 16.61 17.13
C SER A 469 46.64 16.22 16.05
N LEU A 470 45.53 15.58 16.42
CA LEU A 470 44.55 15.02 15.48
C LEU A 470 43.37 15.98 15.20
N LEU A 471 42.89 16.69 16.23
CA LEU A 471 41.70 17.52 16.17
C LEU A 471 42.03 18.97 16.55
N SER A 472 41.40 19.92 15.87
CA SER A 472 41.45 21.33 16.30
C SER A 472 40.74 21.51 17.64
N PRO A 473 41.07 22.56 18.44
CA PRO A 473 40.41 22.80 19.72
C PRO A 473 38.88 22.91 19.60
N MET A 474 38.39 23.52 18.51
CA MET A 474 36.96 23.62 18.24
C MET A 474 36.32 22.28 17.88
N ALA A 475 37.04 21.40 17.17
CA ALA A 475 36.56 20.05 16.88
C ALA A 475 36.48 19.19 18.16
N VAL A 476 37.42 19.37 19.10
CA VAL A 476 37.37 18.70 20.41
C VAL A 476 36.17 19.20 21.25
N LEU A 477 35.89 20.51 21.24
CA LEU A 477 34.71 21.07 21.92
C LEU A 477 33.39 20.60 21.28
N CYS A 478 33.37 20.44 19.95
CA CYS A 478 32.23 19.84 19.25
C CYS A 478 32.01 18.38 19.69
N LEU A 479 33.08 17.58 19.78
CA LEU A 479 33.01 16.20 20.28
C LEU A 479 32.48 16.14 21.71
N PHE A 480 32.96 17.01 22.60
CA PHE A 480 32.45 17.10 23.97
C PHE A 480 30.97 17.50 24.02
N SER A 481 30.51 18.34 23.09
CA SER A 481 29.09 18.68 22.96
C SER A 481 28.24 17.48 22.57
N ILE A 482 28.71 16.67 21.62
CA ILE A 482 28.03 15.43 21.21
C ILE A 482 27.93 14.47 22.39
N ILE A 483 29.03 14.28 23.13
CA ILE A 483 29.07 13.40 24.31
C ILE A 483 28.13 13.91 25.41
N LEU A 484 28.10 15.22 25.67
CA LEU A 484 27.21 15.79 26.68
C LEU A 484 25.73 15.58 26.32
N ILE A 485 25.34 15.85 25.07
CA ILE A 485 23.96 15.65 24.61
C ILE A 485 23.58 14.17 24.67
N PHE A 486 24.50 13.28 24.31
CA PHE A 486 24.30 11.83 24.42
C PHE A 486 24.01 11.40 25.87
N ILE A 487 24.76 11.93 26.83
CA ILE A 487 24.53 11.66 28.27
C ILE A 487 23.17 12.19 28.69
N ILE A 488 22.80 13.42 28.30
CA ILE A 488 21.51 14.04 28.64
C ILE A 488 20.35 13.21 28.08
N ILE A 489 20.39 12.82 26.81
CA ILE A 489 19.36 11.99 26.17
C ILE A 489 19.23 10.65 26.90
N SER A 490 20.36 10.02 27.23
CA SER A 490 20.39 8.75 27.95
C SER A 490 19.80 8.87 29.36
N MET A 491 20.11 9.96 30.08
CA MET A 491 19.51 10.25 31.39
C MET A 491 18.00 10.49 31.31
N ILE A 492 17.53 11.27 30.33
CA ILE A 492 16.10 11.53 30.12
C ILE A 492 15.37 10.24 29.80
N LYS A 493 15.90 9.41 28.90
CA LYS A 493 15.32 8.10 28.56
C LYS A 493 15.25 7.19 29.79
N GLY A 494 16.31 7.18 30.60
CA GLY A 494 16.34 6.46 31.88
C GLY A 494 15.27 6.93 32.87
N MET A 495 15.09 8.25 33.03
CA MET A 495 14.03 8.80 33.89
C MET A 495 12.62 8.46 33.38
N ILE A 496 12.38 8.54 32.08
CA ILE A 496 11.08 8.17 31.48
C ILE A 496 10.79 6.68 31.73
N ASN A 497 11.79 5.81 31.59
CA ASN A 497 11.61 4.38 31.83
C ASN A 497 11.33 4.08 33.32
N LEU A 498 11.98 4.82 34.24
CA LEU A 498 11.73 4.72 35.68
C LEU A 498 10.32 5.20 36.09
N ILE A 499 9.74 6.15 35.34
CA ILE A 499 8.37 6.62 35.56
C ILE A 499 7.36 5.61 35.00
N LYS A 500 7.60 5.07 33.80
CA LYS A 500 6.71 4.10 33.15
C LYS A 500 6.64 2.74 33.86
N ASN A 501 7.68 2.34 34.58
CA ASN A 501 7.71 1.06 35.31
C ASN A 501 7.15 1.18 36.75
N LYS A 502 6.53 2.31 37.11
CA LYS A 502 5.90 2.53 38.42
C LYS A 502 4.36 2.52 38.40
N ASP A 503 3.76 2.42 37.22
CA ASP A 503 2.34 2.13 36.99
C ASP A 503 2.21 0.67 36.48
#